data_AF-A0A066U4W3-F1
#
_entry.id   AF-A0A066U4W3-F1
#
_cell.length_a   1.000
_cell.length_b   1.000
_cell.length_c   1.000
_cell.angle_alpha   90.00
_cell.angle_beta   90.00
_cell.angle_gamma   90.00
#
_symmetry.space_group_name_H-M   'P 1'
#
loop_
_entity.id
_entity.type
_entity.pdbx_description
1 polymer ?
#
loop_
_entity_poly.entity_id
_entity_poly.type
_entity_poly.pdbx_seq_one_letter_code
_entity_poly.pdbx_strand_id
1 'polypeptide(L)'
;MAAAMALAAGTVLTGIVAGPASASAAADNERCQSADYPSVAFSHTVCVTFRGNGSGIPPNDVIRMNVRSSGGTGIGHWELFGPHGTVSNSLDGEWKDRTHDWAGYQDSSFGDRWCAVFWKNGGGGSGYYRATPPVCVTSYFP
;
A
#
# COMPACT_ATOMS: atom_id res chain seq x y z
N MET A 1 -7.04 82.26 -21.34
CA MET A 1 -6.83 81.97 -19.91
C MET A 1 -7.75 80.84 -19.49
N ALA A 2 -7.36 80.12 -18.43
CA ALA A 2 -7.96 78.93 -17.81
C ALA A 2 -7.57 77.59 -18.45
N ALA A 3 -6.62 76.93 -17.77
CA ALA A 3 -6.27 75.52 -17.90
C ALA A 3 -7.22 74.66 -17.04
N ALA A 4 -7.41 73.40 -17.43
CA ALA A 4 -7.76 72.33 -16.51
C ALA A 4 -7.27 70.99 -17.07
N MET A 5 -6.32 70.39 -16.36
CA MET A 5 -5.83 69.03 -16.57
C MET A 5 -6.84 68.01 -16.05
N ALA A 6 -6.94 66.84 -16.67
CA ALA A 6 -7.53 65.66 -16.03
C ALA A 6 -6.93 64.34 -16.56
N LEU A 7 -5.94 63.88 -15.79
CA LEU A 7 -5.69 62.50 -15.33
C LEU A 7 -5.78 61.33 -16.32
N ALA A 8 -4.60 60.79 -16.63
CA ALA A 8 -4.38 59.46 -17.16
C ALA A 8 -4.86 58.37 -16.18
N ALA A 9 -5.66 57.42 -16.68
CA ALA A 9 -5.93 56.15 -16.02
C ALA A 9 -5.25 55.03 -16.82
N GLY A 10 -3.95 54.86 -16.60
CA GLY A 10 -3.21 53.69 -17.09
C GLY A 10 -3.62 52.46 -16.29
N THR A 11 -4.36 51.54 -16.92
CA THR A 11 -4.65 50.22 -16.37
C THR A 11 -3.37 49.39 -16.45
N VAL A 12 -2.74 49.15 -15.30
CA VAL A 12 -1.59 48.25 -15.19
C VAL A 12 -2.09 46.82 -15.40
N LEU A 13 -1.74 46.20 -16.53
CA LEU A 13 -1.78 44.75 -16.67
C LEU A 13 -0.76 44.17 -15.69
N THR A 14 -1.23 43.66 -14.55
CA THR A 14 -0.43 42.79 -13.70
C THR A 14 -0.23 41.46 -14.44
N GLY A 15 0.95 41.31 -15.04
CA GLY A 15 1.40 40.06 -15.63
C GLY A 15 1.41 38.97 -14.57
N ILE A 16 0.47 38.02 -14.67
CA ILE A 16 0.50 36.79 -13.90
C ILE A 16 1.66 35.99 -14.48
N VAL A 17 2.78 35.97 -13.76
CA VAL A 17 3.84 34.99 -13.99
C VAL A 17 3.22 33.63 -13.69
N ALA A 18 2.77 32.93 -14.72
CA ALA A 18 2.45 31.51 -14.65
C ALA A 18 3.77 30.78 -14.42
N GLY A 19 4.17 30.68 -13.15
CA GLY A 19 5.17 29.71 -12.75
C GLY A 19 4.68 28.31 -13.16
N PRO A 20 5.57 27.40 -13.58
CA PRO A 20 5.16 26.03 -13.85
C PRO A 20 4.48 25.52 -12.59
N ALA A 21 3.21 25.12 -12.71
CA ALA A 21 2.57 24.35 -11.68
C ALA A 21 3.37 23.05 -11.59
N SER A 22 4.23 22.96 -10.57
CA SER A 22 4.89 21.72 -10.21
C SER A 22 3.79 20.71 -9.95
N ALA A 23 3.55 19.82 -10.92
CA ALA A 23 2.71 18.66 -10.71
C ALA A 23 3.35 17.90 -9.54
N SER A 24 2.74 18.01 -8.37
CA SER A 24 3.04 17.11 -7.26
C SER A 24 2.80 15.71 -7.78
N ALA A 25 3.85 14.92 -8.00
CA ALA A 25 3.69 13.48 -8.16
C ALA A 25 2.87 13.01 -6.94
N ALA A 26 1.67 12.45 -7.12
CA ALA A 26 0.94 12.02 -5.94
C ALA A 26 1.77 10.94 -5.24
N ALA A 27 1.86 11.09 -3.92
CA ALA A 27 2.53 10.13 -3.08
C ALA A 27 1.82 8.77 -3.16
N ASP A 28 2.62 7.71 -3.13
CA ASP A 28 2.11 6.36 -2.91
C ASP A 28 1.41 6.29 -1.54
N ASN A 29 0.35 5.50 -1.46
CA ASN A 29 -0.52 5.41 -0.28
C ASN A 29 -0.38 4.02 0.35
N GLU A 30 0.06 3.96 1.61
CA GLU A 30 0.10 2.69 2.36
C GLU A 30 -1.16 2.54 3.22
N ARG A 31 -1.71 1.32 3.25
CA ARG A 31 -2.77 0.93 4.17
C ARG A 31 -2.44 -0.36 4.86
N CYS A 32 -2.76 -0.43 6.15
CA CYS A 32 -2.48 -1.58 6.99
C CYS A 32 -3.75 -2.14 7.61
N GLN A 33 -3.81 -3.47 7.74
CA GLN A 33 -4.81 -4.18 8.50
C GLN A 33 -4.13 -5.14 9.48
N SER A 34 -4.52 -5.08 10.75
CA SER A 34 -4.04 -6.00 11.79
C SER A 34 -5.10 -7.04 12.16
N ALA A 35 -4.65 -8.20 12.61
CA ALA A 35 -5.48 -9.16 13.31
C ALA A 35 -4.71 -9.90 14.41
N ASP A 36 -5.41 -10.15 15.51
CA ASP A 36 -4.92 -10.87 16.67
C ASP A 36 -5.58 -12.25 16.77
N TYR A 37 -4.78 -13.28 17.04
CA TYR A 37 -5.23 -14.66 17.17
C TYR A 37 -4.79 -15.21 18.54
N PRO A 38 -5.58 -14.97 19.61
CA PRO A 38 -5.23 -15.39 20.96
C PRO A 38 -5.04 -16.91 21.08
N SER A 39 -5.82 -17.70 20.34
CA SER A 39 -5.75 -19.17 20.34
C SER A 39 -4.41 -19.74 19.87
N VAL A 40 -3.62 -18.96 19.15
CA VAL A 40 -2.28 -19.33 18.66
C VAL A 40 -1.20 -18.34 19.11
N ALA A 41 -1.50 -17.49 20.10
CA ALA A 41 -0.59 -16.50 20.70
C ALA A 41 0.20 -15.67 19.67
N PHE A 42 -0.53 -15.21 18.64
CA PHE A 42 0.07 -14.67 17.44
C PHE A 42 -0.78 -13.55 16.85
N SER A 43 -0.15 -12.49 16.33
CA SER A 43 -0.82 -11.43 15.57
C SER A 43 0.01 -11.02 14.37
N HIS A 44 -0.66 -10.48 13.36
CA HIS A 44 0.05 -9.88 12.23
C HIS A 44 -0.65 -8.66 11.67
N THR A 45 0.16 -7.81 11.07
CA THR A 45 -0.25 -6.63 10.34
C THR A 45 0.20 -6.79 8.90
N VAL A 46 -0.76 -6.67 7.98
CA VAL A 46 -0.50 -6.63 6.54
C VAL A 46 -0.60 -5.19 6.09
N CYS A 47 0.45 -4.67 5.47
CA CYS A 47 0.42 -3.36 4.85
C CYS A 47 0.61 -3.49 3.33
N VAL A 48 -0.17 -2.73 2.58
CA VAL A 48 -0.16 -2.70 1.12
C VAL A 48 0.07 -1.28 0.68
N THR A 49 1.08 -1.08 -0.17
CA THR A 49 1.40 0.20 -0.78
C THR A 49 0.77 0.26 -2.17
N PHE A 50 -0.15 1.20 -2.32
CA PHE A 50 -0.85 1.52 -3.55
C PHE A 50 -0.17 2.71 -4.23
N ARG A 51 -0.05 2.64 -5.55
CA ARG A 51 0.57 3.68 -6.34
C ARG A 51 -0.29 4.93 -6.41
N GLY A 52 0.34 6.10 -6.24
CA GLY A 52 -0.32 7.40 -6.30
C GLY A 52 -0.67 7.89 -7.72
N ASN A 53 -1.68 8.76 -7.79
CA ASN A 53 -2.07 9.54 -8.98
C ASN A 53 -0.93 10.46 -9.50
N GLY A 54 -0.14 10.02 -10.48
CA GLY A 54 0.93 10.85 -11.06
C GLY A 54 2.18 10.08 -11.48
N SER A 55 2.16 8.76 -11.31
CA SER A 55 3.23 7.83 -11.67
C SER A 55 3.17 7.33 -13.12
N GLY A 56 2.23 7.80 -13.94
CA GLY A 56 2.01 7.32 -15.32
C GLY A 56 1.40 5.91 -15.41
N ILE A 57 1.03 5.34 -14.26
CA ILE A 57 0.43 4.02 -14.08
C ILE A 57 -0.93 4.23 -13.40
N PRO A 58 -1.93 3.38 -13.65
CA PRO A 58 -3.24 3.50 -13.01
C PRO A 58 -3.13 3.71 -11.49
N PRO A 59 -3.87 4.66 -10.92
CA PRO A 59 -3.95 4.79 -9.47
C PRO A 59 -4.51 3.51 -8.87
N ASN A 60 -3.98 3.15 -7.70
CA ASN A 60 -4.34 1.96 -6.91
C ASN A 60 -3.68 0.64 -7.33
N ASP A 61 -2.78 0.64 -8.31
CA ASP A 61 -1.94 -0.52 -8.54
C ASP A 61 -1.04 -0.78 -7.32
N VAL A 62 -0.79 -2.05 -7.02
CA VAL A 62 0.01 -2.43 -5.87
C VAL A 62 1.47 -2.51 -6.28
N ILE A 63 2.32 -1.90 -5.45
CA ILE A 63 3.78 -1.82 -5.70
C ILE A 63 4.60 -2.50 -4.62
N ARG A 64 3.99 -2.73 -3.46
CA ARG A 64 4.61 -3.39 -2.32
C ARG A 64 3.55 -3.96 -1.39
N MET A 65 3.86 -5.11 -0.80
CA MET A 65 3.13 -5.69 0.31
C MET A 65 4.12 -6.13 1.37
N ASN A 66 3.81 -5.83 2.63
CA ASN A 66 4.54 -6.38 3.75
C ASN A 66 3.59 -7.03 4.75
N VAL A 67 4.08 -8.08 5.40
CA VAL A 67 3.44 -8.64 6.58
C VAL A 67 4.44 -8.68 7.71
N ARG A 68 4.07 -8.04 8.81
CA ARG A 68 4.81 -8.09 10.06
C ARG A 68 4.03 -8.94 11.05
N SER A 69 4.75 -9.75 11.78
CA SER A 69 4.15 -10.72 12.69
C SER A 69 4.74 -10.57 14.08
N SER A 70 3.92 -10.73 15.12
CA SER A 70 4.35 -10.67 16.51
C SER A 70 3.80 -11.86 17.30
N GLY A 71 4.58 -12.35 18.27
CA GLY A 71 4.27 -13.59 18.99
C GLY A 71 4.79 -14.86 18.30
N GLY A 72 4.59 -16.01 18.95
CA GLY A 72 5.19 -17.28 18.56
C GLY A 72 4.43 -17.97 17.43
N THR A 73 4.90 -17.86 16.19
CA THR A 73 4.30 -18.51 15.02
C THR A 73 4.59 -20.01 14.93
N GLY A 74 5.75 -20.45 15.40
CA GLY A 74 6.36 -21.72 15.00
C GLY A 74 6.94 -21.66 13.58
N ILE A 75 7.43 -22.78 13.07
CA ILE A 75 8.01 -22.85 11.71
C ILE A 75 6.90 -22.84 10.66
N GLY A 76 7.02 -21.95 9.67
CA GLY A 76 6.09 -21.82 8.55
C GLY A 76 6.54 -20.80 7.52
N HIS A 77 5.66 -20.41 6.62
CA HIS A 77 5.88 -19.33 5.66
C HIS A 77 4.64 -18.45 5.51
N TRP A 78 4.88 -17.25 4.98
CA TRP A 78 3.87 -16.31 4.55
C TRP A 78 3.57 -16.50 3.08
N GLU A 79 2.29 -16.51 2.75
CA GLU A 79 1.81 -16.32 1.40
C GLU A 79 1.16 -14.94 1.30
N LEU A 80 1.61 -14.13 0.35
CA LEU A 80 1.01 -12.86 -0.04
C LEU A 80 0.28 -13.08 -1.36
N PHE A 81 -0.99 -12.67 -1.43
CA PHE A 81 -1.83 -12.91 -2.59
C PHE A 81 -2.82 -11.78 -2.83
N GLY A 82 -3.21 -11.63 -4.09
CA GLY A 82 -4.20 -10.67 -4.54
C GLY A 82 -5.30 -11.32 -5.39
N PRO A 83 -6.06 -10.52 -6.15
CA PRO A 83 -7.14 -10.98 -7.02
C PRO A 83 -6.71 -12.03 -8.06
N HIS A 84 -5.47 -11.94 -8.53
CA HIS A 84 -4.90 -12.81 -9.55
C HIS A 84 -4.08 -13.98 -8.98
N GLY A 85 -4.14 -14.20 -7.67
CA GLY A 85 -3.45 -15.28 -6.97
C GLY A 85 -2.21 -14.82 -6.21
N THR A 86 -1.32 -15.76 -5.94
CA THR A 86 -0.12 -15.56 -5.12
C THR A 86 0.89 -14.64 -5.81
N VAL A 87 1.33 -13.60 -5.10
CA VAL A 87 2.37 -12.68 -5.59
C VAL A 87 3.73 -12.95 -4.97
N SER A 88 3.75 -13.53 -3.76
CA SER A 88 4.98 -13.89 -3.07
C SER A 88 4.74 -14.98 -2.05
N ASN A 89 5.71 -15.88 -1.93
CA ASN A 89 5.85 -16.76 -0.79
C ASN A 89 7.17 -16.46 -0.09
N SER A 90 7.13 -16.38 1.23
CA SER A 90 8.35 -16.30 2.01
C SER A 90 9.06 -17.64 2.05
N LEU A 91 10.33 -17.63 2.45
CA LEU A 91 11.00 -18.84 2.88
C LEU A 91 10.36 -19.40 4.15
N ASP A 92 10.55 -20.69 4.37
CA ASP A 92 10.18 -21.33 5.63
C ASP A 92 11.08 -20.85 6.77
N GLY A 93 10.49 -20.63 7.94
CA GLY A 93 11.22 -20.27 9.14
C GLY A 93 10.31 -19.92 10.30
N GLU A 94 10.91 -19.61 11.45
CA GLU A 94 10.17 -18.96 12.53
C GLU A 94 10.01 -17.48 12.19
N TRP A 95 8.77 -16.97 12.27
CA TRP A 95 8.40 -15.62 11.84
C TRP A 95 8.16 -14.64 12.98
N LYS A 96 8.39 -15.07 14.23
CA LYS A 96 8.26 -14.21 15.41
C LYS A 96 9.08 -12.94 15.23
N ASP A 97 8.40 -11.80 15.32
CA ASP A 97 8.98 -10.45 15.23
C ASP A 97 9.74 -10.17 13.91
N ARG A 98 9.42 -10.93 12.85
CA ARG A 98 9.98 -10.76 11.50
C ARG A 98 8.96 -10.13 10.55
N THR A 99 9.49 -9.61 9.45
CA THR A 99 8.73 -9.05 8.35
C THR A 99 9.02 -9.81 7.07
N HIS A 100 7.98 -10.23 6.34
CA HIS A 100 8.09 -10.62 4.95
C HIS A 100 7.67 -9.43 4.09
N ASP A 101 8.55 -8.99 3.20
CA ASP A 101 8.33 -7.87 2.26
C ASP A 101 8.39 -8.40 0.83
N TRP A 102 7.48 -7.92 0.00
CA TRP A 102 7.46 -8.12 -1.44
C TRP A 102 7.32 -6.75 -2.10
N ALA A 103 8.11 -6.53 -3.15
CA ALA A 103 8.03 -5.34 -3.98
C ALA A 103 7.97 -5.77 -5.46
N GLY A 104 7.05 -5.18 -6.20
CA GLY A 104 6.75 -5.54 -7.58
C GLY A 104 5.46 -4.87 -8.02
N TYR A 105 5.23 -4.80 -9.33
CA TYR A 105 4.01 -4.22 -9.87
C TYR A 105 2.93 -5.28 -10.03
N GLN A 106 1.72 -4.98 -9.56
CA GLN A 106 0.51 -5.72 -9.88
C GLN A 106 -0.62 -4.74 -10.15
N ASP A 107 -1.41 -5.03 -11.18
CA ASP A 107 -2.63 -4.29 -11.47
C ASP A 107 -3.67 -4.53 -10.37
N SER A 108 -4.43 -3.47 -10.05
CA SER A 108 -5.55 -3.60 -9.11
C SER A 108 -6.73 -2.72 -9.49
N SER A 109 -7.92 -3.22 -9.17
CA SER A 109 -9.21 -2.56 -9.30
C SER A 109 -9.79 -2.17 -7.94
N PHE A 110 -10.79 -1.29 -7.97
CA PHE A 110 -11.56 -0.93 -6.77
C PHE A 110 -12.17 -2.18 -6.11
N GLY A 111 -12.03 -2.30 -4.80
CA GLY A 111 -12.62 -3.40 -4.03
C GLY A 111 -11.81 -4.69 -4.06
N ASP A 112 -10.71 -4.74 -4.81
CA ASP A 112 -9.78 -5.86 -4.77
C ASP A 112 -9.20 -6.06 -3.37
N ARG A 113 -8.93 -7.31 -3.02
CA ARG A 113 -8.39 -7.69 -1.71
C ARG A 113 -6.98 -8.22 -1.84
N TRP A 114 -6.09 -7.60 -1.09
CA TRP A 114 -4.68 -7.94 -0.98
C TRP A 114 -4.42 -8.50 0.40
N CYS A 115 -4.04 -9.77 0.46
CA CYS A 115 -4.09 -10.55 1.67
C CYS A 115 -2.75 -11.20 2.01
N ALA A 116 -2.54 -11.46 3.30
CA ALA A 116 -1.52 -12.37 3.76
C ALA A 116 -2.16 -13.51 4.56
N VAL A 117 -1.54 -14.69 4.48
CA VAL A 117 -1.90 -15.84 5.30
C VAL A 117 -0.65 -16.57 5.77
N PHE A 118 -0.67 -17.06 6.99
CA PHE A 118 0.41 -17.87 7.54
C PHE A 118 0.12 -19.36 7.38
N TRP A 119 1.05 -20.05 6.73
CA TRP A 119 1.06 -21.50 6.58
C TRP A 119 2.07 -22.09 7.55
N LYS A 120 1.57 -22.84 8.54
CA LYS A 120 2.39 -23.45 9.58
C LYS A 120 2.75 -24.88 9.19
N ASN A 121 3.99 -25.25 9.43
CA ASN A 121 4.45 -26.63 9.24
C ASN A 121 3.77 -27.53 10.29
N GLY A 122 3.09 -28.58 9.81
CA GLY A 122 2.44 -29.60 10.64
C GLY A 122 3.41 -30.52 11.39
N GLY A 123 4.69 -30.51 11.01
CA GLY A 123 5.70 -31.42 11.53
C GLY A 123 5.56 -32.84 10.96
N GLY A 124 6.63 -33.62 11.05
CA GLY A 124 6.62 -35.07 10.76
C GLY A 124 6.22 -35.46 9.33
N GLY A 125 6.38 -34.56 8.35
CA GLY A 125 5.99 -34.82 6.95
C GLY A 125 4.51 -34.50 6.63
N SER A 126 3.75 -33.94 7.58
CA SER A 126 2.32 -33.64 7.42
C SER A 126 2.01 -32.44 6.51
N GLY A 127 3.04 -31.81 5.92
CA GLY A 127 2.90 -30.64 5.07
C GLY A 127 2.58 -29.35 5.84
N TYR A 128 2.05 -28.37 5.12
CA TYR A 128 1.66 -27.07 5.67
C TYR A 128 0.15 -27.00 5.85
N TYR A 129 -0.28 -26.40 6.95
CA TYR A 129 -1.69 -26.07 7.18
C TYR A 129 -1.84 -24.59 7.45
N ARG A 130 -3.00 -24.07 7.09
CA ARG A 130 -3.35 -22.68 7.34
C ARG A 130 -3.57 -22.45 8.83
N ALA A 131 -2.70 -21.66 9.46
CA ALA A 131 -2.76 -21.40 10.90
C ALA A 131 -3.76 -20.28 11.25
N THR A 132 -3.99 -19.34 10.34
CA THR A 132 -4.89 -18.20 10.56
C THR A 132 -5.82 -17.97 9.35
N PRO A 133 -7.02 -17.39 9.57
CA PRO A 133 -7.73 -16.66 8.52
C PRO A 133 -6.81 -15.64 7.83
N PRO A 134 -7.13 -15.23 6.58
CA PRO A 134 -6.32 -14.26 5.87
C PRO A 134 -6.62 -12.86 6.42
N VAL A 135 -5.60 -12.03 6.52
CA VAL A 135 -5.76 -10.61 6.79
C VAL A 135 -5.62 -9.86 5.48
N CYS A 136 -6.60 -9.03 5.15
CA CYS A 136 -6.67 -8.39 3.86
C CYS A 136 -6.83 -6.88 3.97
N VAL A 137 -6.14 -6.16 3.12
CA VAL A 137 -6.35 -4.75 2.83
C VAL A 137 -7.14 -4.64 1.53
N THR A 138 -8.13 -3.76 1.50
CA THR A 138 -8.97 -3.56 0.31
C THR A 138 -8.47 -2.37 -0.48
N SER A 139 -8.27 -2.55 -1.78
CA SER A 139 -8.00 -1.48 -2.74
C SER A 139 -9.16 -0.49 -2.74
N TYR A 140 -8.85 0.79 -2.64
CA TYR A 140 -9.84 1.87 -2.61
C TYR A 140 -9.42 2.93 -3.62
N PHE A 141 -10.39 3.63 -4.22
CA PHE A 141 -10.08 4.88 -4.91
C PHE A 141 -10.11 6.02 -3.89
N PRO A 142 -9.02 6.80 -3.72
CA PRO A 142 -9.10 8.09 -3.05
C PRO A 142 -9.99 9.08 -3.82
#